data_AF-A0A2H6LR79-F1
#
_entry.id   AF-A0A2H6LR79-F1
#
_cell.length_a   1.000
_cell.length_b   1.000
_cell.length_c   1.000
_cell.angle_alpha   90.00
_cell.angle_beta   90.00
_cell.angle_gamma   90.00
#
_symmetry.space_group_name_H-M   'P 1'
#
loop_
_entity.id
_entity.type
_entity.pdbx_description
1 polymer ?
#
loop_
_entity_poly.entity_id
_entity_poly.type
_entity_poly.pdbx_seq_one_letter_code
_entity_poly.pdbx_strand_id
1 'polypeptide(L)' 'MLILMQAADSVATGGGNFPFAFTLVYVVGFIAAVTIGSIAWYNSKRPVGWESKDRPDFVPKVDKEETPGVGEPKA' A
#
# COMPACT_ATOMS: atom_id res chain seq x y z
N MET A 1 32.21 -28.35 13.31
CA MET A 1 30.81 -28.55 12.91
C MET A 1 29.80 -27.98 13.92
N LEU A 2 30.14 -27.83 15.21
CA LEU A 2 29.25 -27.26 16.23
C LEU A 2 28.88 -25.77 15.98
N ILE A 3 29.87 -24.95 15.60
CA ILE A 3 29.70 -23.50 15.34
C ILE A 3 28.75 -23.22 14.17
N LEU A 4 28.86 -24.00 13.09
CA LEU A 4 28.03 -23.83 11.89
C LEU A 4 26.57 -24.23 12.16
N MET A 5 26.36 -25.26 12.98
CA MET A 5 25.03 -25.71 13.36
C MET A 5 24.35 -24.73 14.33
N GLN A 6 25.10 -24.13 15.26
CA GLN A 6 24.58 -23.12 16.18
C GLN A 6 24.26 -21.78 15.50
N ALA A 7 25.04 -21.39 14.48
CA ALA A 7 24.72 -20.25 13.62
C ALA A 7 23.47 -20.51 12.78
N ALA A 8 23.35 -21.71 12.20
CA ALA A 8 22.15 -22.12 11.47
C ALA A 8 20.91 -22.15 12.39
N ASP A 9 21.05 -22.59 13.63
CA ASP A 9 19.96 -22.60 14.61
C ASP A 9 19.55 -21.17 15.00
N SER A 10 20.49 -20.24 15.20
CA SER A 10 20.14 -18.82 15.41
C SER A 10 19.37 -18.21 14.24
N VAL A 11 19.62 -18.64 13.00
CA VAL A 11 18.86 -18.21 11.81
C VAL A 11 17.51 -18.96 11.71
N ALA A 12 17.47 -20.24 12.11
CA ALA A 12 16.29 -21.10 11.99
C ALA A 12 15.26 -20.95 13.13
N THR A 13 15.69 -20.63 14.36
CA THR A 13 14.84 -20.65 15.56
C THR A 13 14.70 -19.31 16.31
N GLY A 14 15.42 -18.24 15.98
CA GLY A 14 15.07 -16.90 16.51
C GLY A 14 16.19 -15.96 16.91
N GLY A 15 17.12 -15.68 16.01
CA GLY A 15 18.11 -14.61 16.14
C GLY A 15 17.55 -13.24 15.74
N GLY A 16 16.57 -12.74 16.51
CA GLY A 16 16.20 -11.31 16.58
C GLY A 16 15.18 -10.80 15.55
N ASN A 17 13.93 -10.59 15.99
CA ASN A 17 12.90 -9.67 15.45
C ASN A 17 12.51 -9.74 13.95
N PHE A 18 13.23 -10.46 13.09
CA PHE A 18 13.10 -10.33 11.64
C PHE A 18 11.77 -10.87 11.08
N PRO A 19 11.30 -12.07 11.46
CA PRO A 19 9.99 -12.54 10.98
C PRO A 19 8.84 -11.63 11.42
N PHE A 20 8.85 -11.17 12.68
CA PHE A 20 7.81 -10.27 13.20
C PHE A 20 7.84 -8.90 12.52
N ALA A 21 9.01 -8.26 12.44
CA ALA A 21 9.17 -6.96 11.79
C ALA A 21 8.82 -7.02 10.30
N PHE A 22 9.27 -8.07 9.59
CA PHE A 22 8.93 -8.29 8.19
C PHE A 22 7.41 -8.46 8.00
N THR A 23 6.78 -9.34 8.78
CA THR A 23 5.32 -9.54 8.71
C THR A 23 4.57 -8.25 9.01
N LEU A 24 5.00 -7.48 10.02
CA LEU A 24 4.36 -6.21 10.38
C LEU A 24 4.42 -5.21 9.21
N VAL A 25 5.59 -4.98 8.63
CA VAL A 25 5.77 -4.06 7.50
C VAL A 25 4.97 -4.55 6.29
N TYR A 26 4.98 -5.86 6.01
CA TYR A 26 4.24 -6.44 4.90
C TYR A 26 2.73 -6.22 5.04
N VAL A 27 2.16 -6.49 6.22
CA VAL A 27 0.73 -6.32 6.48
C VAL A 27 0.33 -4.85 6.42
N VAL A 28 1.07 -3.95 7.09
CA VAL A 28 0.78 -2.51 7.08
C VAL A 28 0.92 -1.93 5.67
N GLY A 29 1.99 -2.29 4.96
CA GLY A 29 2.22 -1.87 3.58
C GLY A 29 1.15 -2.37 2.62
N PHE A 30 0.70 -3.62 2.78
CA PHE A 30 -0.40 -4.18 2.01
C PHE A 30 -1.72 -3.43 2.26
N ILE A 31 -2.06 -3.15 3.52
CA ILE A 31 -3.26 -2.37 3.87
C ILE A 31 -3.18 -0.98 3.24
N ALA A 32 -2.04 -0.31 3.35
CA ALA A 32 -1.84 1.00 2.72
C ALA A 32 -2.01 0.93 1.20
N ALA A 33 -1.40 -0.06 0.54
CA ALA A 33 -1.47 -0.23 -0.90
C ALA A 33 -2.91 -0.51 -1.38
N VAL A 34 -3.64 -1.41 -0.72
CA VAL A 34 -5.04 -1.70 -1.07
C VAL A 34 -5.93 -0.49 -0.81
N THR A 35 -5.71 0.22 0.29
CA THR A 35 -6.52 1.41 0.63
C THR A 35 -6.31 2.52 -0.39
N ILE A 36 -5.06 2.92 -0.64
CA ILE A 36 -4.73 3.99 -1.58
C ILE A 36 -5.08 3.58 -3.01
N GLY A 37 -4.77 2.34 -3.41
CA GLY A 37 -5.12 1.80 -4.73
C GLY A 37 -6.63 1.79 -4.98
N SER A 38 -7.43 1.41 -3.97
CA SER A 38 -8.88 1.46 -4.06
C SER A 38 -9.40 2.89 -4.23
N ILE A 39 -8.89 3.83 -3.43
CA ILE A 39 -9.26 5.25 -3.54
C ILE A 39 -8.92 5.78 -4.95
N ALA A 40 -7.72 5.48 -5.44
CA ALA A 40 -7.28 5.89 -6.77
C ALA A 40 -8.15 5.29 -7.88
N TRP A 41 -8.46 4.00 -7.81
CA TRP A 41 -9.29 3.32 -8.80
C TRP A 41 -10.71 3.90 -8.85
N TYR A 42 -11.35 4.09 -7.69
CA TYR A 42 -12.69 4.65 -7.58
C TYR A 42 -12.79 6.14 -7.96
N ASN A 43 -11.68 6.89 -7.95
CA ASN A 43 -11.60 8.27 -8.44
C ASN A 43 -11.04 8.36 -9.89
N SER A 44 -10.74 7.23 -10.51
CA SER A 44 -10.29 7.14 -11.90
C SER A 44 -11.47 7.22 -12.88
N LYS A 45 -11.16 7.27 -14.17
CA LYS A 45 -12.17 7.14 -15.23
C LYS A 45 -12.79 5.75 -15.15
N ARG A 46 -14.12 5.69 -15.25
CA ARG A 46 -14.86 4.43 -15.22
C ARG A 46 -14.57 3.61 -16.48
N PRO A 47 -14.48 2.27 -16.39
CA PRO A 47 -14.39 1.43 -17.56
C PRO A 47 -15.70 1.46 -18.36
N VAL A 48 -15.63 1.03 -19.61
CA VAL A 48 -16.78 1.01 -20.52
C VAL A 48 -17.92 0.16 -19.94
N GLY A 49 -19.15 0.67 -20.00
CA GLY A 49 -20.36 0.02 -19.48
C GLY A 49 -20.59 0.22 -17.97
N TRP A 50 -19.77 1.03 -17.30
CA TRP A 50 -19.89 1.39 -15.88
C TRP A 50 -20.14 2.89 -15.67
N GLU A 51 -20.43 3.65 -16.74
CA GLU A 51 -20.60 5.10 -16.72
C GLU A 51 -21.73 5.56 -15.79
N SER A 52 -22.79 4.75 -15.66
CA SER A 52 -23.96 5.02 -14.82
C SER A 52 -23.83 4.60 -13.36
N LYS A 53 -22.77 3.85 -13.01
CA LYS A 53 -22.53 3.52 -11.61
C LYS A 53 -22.02 4.74 -10.90
N ASP A 54 -22.30 4.84 -9.61
CA ASP A 54 -21.66 5.83 -8.74
C ASP A 54 -20.46 5.23 -8.01
N ARG A 55 -19.71 6.12 -7.37
CA ARG A 55 -18.59 5.74 -6.52
C ARG A 55 -19.14 5.43 -5.13
N PRO A 56 -18.64 4.42 -4.40
CA PRO A 56 -19.13 4.13 -3.07
C PRO A 56 -18.93 5.31 -2.10
N ASP A 57 -19.89 5.52 -1.19
CA ASP A 57 -19.93 6.69 -0.30
C ASP A 57 -18.75 6.76 0.68
N PHE A 58 -18.21 5.61 1.07
CA PHE A 58 -17.08 5.52 2.00
C PHE A 58 -15.72 5.89 1.38
N VAL A 59 -15.65 6.02 0.05
CA VAL A 59 -14.41 6.41 -0.63
C VAL A 59 -14.30 7.94 -0.57
N PRO A 60 -13.17 8.54 -0.15
CA PRO A 60 -12.96 9.99 -0.21
C PRO A 60 -12.76 10.49 -1.64
N LYS A 61 -13.43 11.58 -2.03
CA LYS A 61 -13.31 12.15 -3.38
C LYS A 61 -11.96 12.85 -3.49
N VAL A 62 -11.24 12.57 -4.57
CA VAL A 62 -9.94 13.19 -4.84
C VAL A 62 -10.10 14.03 -6.12
N ASP A 63 -10.13 15.34 -5.95
CA ASP A 63 -10.15 16.28 -7.07
C ASP A 63 -8.76 16.36 -7.69
N LYS A 64 -8.72 16.49 -9.03
CA LYS A 64 -7.47 16.58 -9.77
C LYS A 64 -7.07 18.05 -9.79
N GLU A 65 -5.93 18.38 -9.18
CA GLU A 65 -5.31 19.69 -9.39
C GLU A 65 -4.69 19.74 -10.79
N GLU A 66 -4.81 20.87 -11.49
CA GLU A 66 -4.19 21.04 -12.80
C GLU A 66 -2.66 21.14 -12.73
N THR A 67 -2.12 21.57 -11.58
CA THR A 67 -0.67 21.68 -11.31
C THR A 67 -0.27 20.98 -10.00
N PRO A 68 -0.32 19.63 -9.92
CA PRO A 68 0.11 18.92 -8.73
C PRO A 68 1.64 19.08 -8.56
N GLY A 69 2.06 19.70 -7.47
CA GLY A 69 3.48 19.75 -7.05
C GLY A 69 4.37 20.81 -7.71
N VAL A 70 3.81 21.70 -8.53
CA VAL A 70 4.51 22.90 -9.04
C VAL A 70 3.68 24.12 -8.63
N GLY A 71 4.31 25.06 -7.94
CA GLY A 71 3.64 26.27 -7.47
C GLY A 71 2.98 27.09 -8.59
N GLU A 72 2.04 27.92 -8.13
CA GLU A 72 1.07 28.78 -8.82
C GLU A 72 -0.13 28.10 -9.50
N PRO A 73 -1.37 28.48 -9.10
CA PRO A 73 -2.61 27.98 -9.66
C PRO A 73 -2.86 28.53 -11.06
N LYS A 74 -3.58 27.76 -11.88
CA LYS A 74 -4.26 28.31 -13.06
C LYS A 74 -5.69 28.74 -12.68
N ALA A 75 -5.81 30.07 -12.55
CA ALA A 75 -6.97 30.98 -12.48
C ALA A 75 -8.25 30.51 -11.77
#